data_AF-A0A6I9PWW1-F1
#
_entry.id   AF-A0A6I9PWW1-F1
#
_cell.length_a   1.000
_cell.length_b   1.000
_cell.length_c   1.000
_cell.angle_alpha   90.00
_cell.angle_beta   90.00
_cell.angle_gamma   90.00
#
_symmetry.space_group_name_H-M   'P 1'
#
loop_
_entity.id
_entity.type
_entity.pdbx_description
1 polymer ?
#
loop_
_entity_poly.entity_id
_entity_poly.type
_entity_poly.pdbx_seq_one_letter_code
_entity_poly.pdbx_strand_id
1 'polypeptide(L)'
;MEVTRQNFKDSLKTVYSAIEEADFLAIDGEFSGISDGPNVSALTNGLDTPEERYTKLKKHSMDFLLFQFGICTFTYDQAKSKYIIKPFNFYVFPKPFNRTSPDLKFICQSSSIDFLASQGFDFNKVFCHGIPYLNKEEEAQLREQTEERRNQQANGINNQSFTSPSSKGPAHVPQEHKDYINRVIAKVEGLFTSSEKTLDLEPCTGFQRKLIYQTLNWKFPKGLHVETVETEKKERFIQVCKVDDEERKRREQQKLEREQEEVNDAVGFSRVIHAISKSGKLVVGHNMLLDVMHTIQQFYLPLPEDLPDFKEVTMCVFPRLLDTKLMASTQPFKVNDLMNNINYHSIICIKTGKHLAKSETNRTPPAK
;
A
#
# COMPACT_ATOMS: atom_id res chain seq x y z
N MET A 1 16.75 0.03 8.50
CA MET A 1 15.64 0.63 9.27
C MET A 1 14.54 -0.41 9.38
N GLU A 2 14.00 -0.61 10.57
CA GLU A 2 12.87 -1.52 10.80
C GLU A 2 11.56 -0.73 10.63
N VAL A 3 10.74 -1.12 9.67
CA VAL A 3 9.52 -0.38 9.29
C VAL A 3 8.30 -1.26 9.55
N THR A 4 7.42 -0.79 10.43
CA THR A 4 6.16 -1.43 10.81
C THR A 4 5.01 -0.43 10.62
N ARG A 5 3.76 -0.86 10.84
CA ARG A 5 2.58 0.01 10.77
C ARG A 5 2.70 1.27 11.62
N GLN A 6 3.43 1.22 12.72
CA GLN A 6 3.57 2.36 13.65
C GLN A 6 4.39 3.51 13.07
N ASN A 7 5.43 3.22 12.27
CA ASN A 7 6.37 4.22 11.77
C ASN A 7 6.40 4.30 10.23
N PHE A 8 5.58 3.51 9.53
CA PHE A 8 5.56 3.46 8.07
C PHE A 8 5.34 4.83 7.45
N LYS A 9 4.30 5.55 7.88
CA LYS A 9 3.93 6.87 7.38
C LYS A 9 5.04 7.89 7.54
N ASP A 10 5.65 7.95 8.73
CA ASP A 10 6.75 8.87 9.02
C ASP A 10 8.02 8.53 8.22
N SER A 11 8.22 7.24 7.93
CA SER A 11 9.37 6.74 7.19
C SER A 11 9.23 6.88 5.67
N LEU A 12 8.01 7.00 5.13
CA LEU A 12 7.74 7.00 3.68
C LEU A 12 8.53 8.06 2.92
N LYS A 13 8.65 9.28 3.46
CA LYS A 13 9.44 10.35 2.82
C LYS A 13 10.90 9.94 2.65
N THR A 14 11.49 9.34 3.68
CA THR A 14 12.87 8.85 3.67
C THR A 14 13.04 7.69 2.70
N VAL A 15 12.07 6.77 2.66
CA VAL A 15 12.07 5.64 1.71
C VAL A 15 11.99 6.13 0.27
N TYR A 16 11.10 7.07 -0.04
CA TYR A 16 10.97 7.62 -1.39
C TYR A 16 12.22 8.36 -1.85
N SER A 17 12.82 9.21 -1.00
CA SER A 17 14.10 9.86 -1.32
C SER A 17 15.22 8.83 -1.52
N ALA A 18 15.28 7.77 -0.71
CA ALA A 18 16.25 6.70 -0.90
C ALA A 18 16.06 5.98 -2.25
N ILE A 19 14.82 5.66 -2.62
CA ILE A 19 14.50 5.04 -3.92
C ILE A 19 14.85 6.00 -5.07
N GLU A 20 14.55 7.30 -4.94
CA GLU A 20 14.78 8.33 -5.96
C GLU A 20 16.27 8.66 -6.17
N GLU A 21 17.09 8.60 -5.12
CA GLU A 21 18.53 8.86 -5.18
C GLU A 21 19.37 7.63 -5.59
N ALA A 22 18.78 6.43 -5.56
CA ALA A 22 19.51 5.18 -5.84
C ALA A 22 19.96 5.06 -7.30
N ASP A 23 21.10 4.44 -7.55
CA ASP A 23 21.46 3.93 -8.89
C ASP A 23 20.73 2.62 -9.18
N PHE A 24 20.63 1.75 -8.17
CA PHE A 24 19.90 0.48 -8.21
C PHE A 24 19.43 0.06 -6.81
N LEU A 25 18.53 -0.91 -6.76
CA LEU A 25 18.00 -1.49 -5.53
C LEU A 25 18.33 -2.98 -5.48
N ALA A 26 18.50 -3.52 -4.28
CA ALA A 26 18.42 -4.95 -4.03
C ALA A 26 17.19 -5.26 -3.16
N ILE A 27 16.50 -6.36 -3.47
CA ILE A 27 15.32 -6.83 -2.74
C ILE A 27 15.48 -8.27 -2.30
N ASP A 28 14.81 -8.61 -1.21
CA ASP A 28 14.75 -9.95 -0.63
C ASP A 28 13.47 -10.10 0.21
N GLY A 29 12.85 -11.26 0.21
CA GLY A 29 11.60 -11.52 0.92
C GLY A 29 11.71 -12.69 1.89
N GLU A 30 11.12 -12.54 3.08
CA GLU A 30 10.92 -13.66 4.00
C GLU A 30 9.48 -14.15 3.91
N PHE A 31 9.33 -15.47 3.85
CA PHE A 31 8.05 -16.14 3.62
C PHE A 31 7.57 -16.95 4.82
N SER A 32 6.26 -17.07 5.00
CA SER A 32 5.66 -17.97 5.99
C SER A 32 5.89 -19.46 5.66
N GLY A 33 6.34 -19.76 4.45
CA GLY A 33 6.75 -21.09 3.98
C GLY A 33 7.14 -21.05 2.50
N ILE A 34 7.54 -22.19 1.95
CA ILE A 34 8.08 -22.29 0.58
C ILE A 34 7.19 -23.18 -0.30
N SER A 35 6.67 -24.28 0.25
CA SER A 35 5.89 -25.27 -0.51
C SER A 35 4.92 -26.02 0.39
N ASP A 36 3.70 -26.22 -0.12
CA ASP A 36 2.68 -27.08 0.46
C ASP A 36 2.59 -28.47 -0.21
N GLY A 37 3.36 -28.67 -1.29
CA GLY A 37 3.40 -29.89 -2.09
C GLY A 37 4.43 -30.91 -1.59
N PRO A 38 4.61 -32.04 -2.29
CA PRO A 38 5.72 -32.96 -1.99
C PRO A 38 7.05 -32.19 -2.08
N ASN A 39 8.02 -32.60 -1.26
CA ASN A 39 9.38 -32.04 -1.07
C ASN A 39 9.88 -31.10 -2.18
N VAL A 40 10.56 -29.99 -1.86
CA VAL A 40 11.05 -28.93 -2.79
C VAL A 40 11.61 -29.46 -4.12
N SER A 41 12.29 -30.62 -4.11
CA SER A 41 12.78 -31.33 -5.31
C SER A 41 11.70 -31.66 -6.36
N ALA A 42 10.45 -31.88 -5.96
CA ALA A 42 9.32 -32.19 -6.82
C ALA A 42 8.71 -30.93 -7.48
N LEU A 43 8.83 -29.76 -6.82
CA LEU A 43 8.47 -28.47 -7.41
C LEU A 43 9.49 -27.99 -8.44
N THR A 44 10.74 -28.40 -8.30
CA THR A 44 11.84 -28.00 -9.18
C THR A 44 12.33 -29.15 -10.06
N ASN A 45 11.44 -30.04 -10.50
CA ASN A 45 11.83 -31.16 -11.34
C ASN A 45 12.57 -30.64 -12.59
N GLY A 46 13.77 -31.17 -12.83
CA GLY A 46 14.65 -30.71 -13.92
C GLY A 46 14.09 -30.96 -15.32
N LEU A 47 13.03 -31.76 -15.43
CA LEU A 47 12.33 -32.04 -16.69
C LEU A 47 11.12 -31.13 -16.93
N ASP A 48 10.73 -30.31 -15.96
CA ASP A 48 9.60 -29.40 -16.14
C ASP A 48 9.92 -28.36 -17.21
N THR A 49 8.97 -28.14 -18.12
CA THR A 49 8.95 -26.95 -18.94
C THR A 49 8.81 -25.69 -18.07
N PRO A 50 9.20 -24.50 -18.57
CA PRO A 50 8.99 -23.25 -17.83
C PRO A 50 7.52 -23.03 -17.44
N GLU A 51 6.58 -23.42 -18.30
CA GLU A 51 5.14 -23.32 -18.06
C GLU A 51 4.70 -24.22 -16.89
N GLU A 52 5.09 -25.50 -16.92
CA GLU A 52 4.75 -26.45 -15.85
C GLU A 52 5.34 -26.01 -14.51
N ARG A 53 6.58 -25.49 -14.53
CA ARG A 53 7.22 -24.96 -13.33
C ARG A 53 6.47 -23.76 -12.76
N TYR A 54 6.07 -22.81 -13.62
CA TYR A 54 5.28 -21.66 -13.21
C TYR A 54 3.95 -22.10 -12.58
N THR A 55 3.22 -22.98 -13.25
CA THR A 55 1.93 -23.52 -12.76
C THR A 55 2.08 -24.24 -11.41
N LYS A 56 3.14 -25.03 -11.23
CA LYS A 56 3.44 -25.68 -9.95
C LYS A 56 3.71 -24.67 -8.84
N LEU A 57 4.56 -23.67 -9.09
CA LEU A 57 4.89 -22.65 -8.09
C LEU A 57 3.67 -21.78 -7.75
N LYS A 58 2.88 -21.38 -8.75
CA LYS A 58 1.63 -20.66 -8.54
C LYS A 58 0.69 -21.45 -7.63
N LYS A 59 0.53 -22.76 -7.90
CA LYS A 59 -0.35 -23.63 -7.13
C LYS A 59 0.14 -23.95 -5.72
N HIS A 60 1.44 -24.14 -5.53
CA HIS A 60 2.00 -24.74 -4.31
C HIS A 60 2.79 -23.78 -3.42
N SER A 61 3.04 -22.55 -3.88
CA SER A 61 3.83 -21.57 -3.14
C SER A 61 3.06 -20.27 -2.86
N MET A 62 1.99 -19.94 -3.59
CA MET A 62 1.33 -18.64 -3.43
C MET A 62 0.33 -18.56 -2.27
N ASP A 63 0.02 -19.68 -1.60
CA ASP A 63 -0.73 -19.70 -0.34
C ASP A 63 0.13 -19.29 0.86
N PHE A 64 1.45 -19.18 0.69
CA PHE A 64 2.36 -18.60 1.68
C PHE A 64 2.42 -17.08 1.56
N LEU A 65 2.67 -16.44 2.69
CA LEU A 65 2.73 -15.00 2.81
C LEU A 65 4.19 -14.53 2.75
N LEU A 66 4.46 -13.49 1.96
CA LEU A 66 5.67 -12.67 2.10
C LEU A 66 5.36 -11.65 3.18
N PHE A 67 5.96 -11.79 4.35
CA PHE A 67 5.63 -10.95 5.51
C PHE A 67 6.74 -10.02 5.98
N GLN A 68 7.93 -10.15 5.40
CA GLN A 68 9.02 -9.19 5.55
C GLN A 68 9.62 -8.95 4.17
N PHE A 69 9.73 -7.69 3.80
CA PHE A 69 10.31 -7.27 2.54
C PHE A 69 11.56 -6.42 2.83
N GLY A 70 12.72 -6.93 2.46
CA GLY A 70 14.00 -6.24 2.51
C GLY A 70 14.19 -5.37 1.27
N ILE A 71 14.53 -4.09 1.46
CA ILE A 71 14.97 -3.19 0.40
C ILE A 71 16.31 -2.59 0.78
N CYS A 72 17.26 -2.63 -0.13
CA CYS A 72 18.54 -1.97 0.04
C CYS A 72 18.80 -1.06 -1.16
N THR A 73 18.95 0.24 -0.93
CA THR A 73 19.25 1.20 -2.00
C THR A 73 20.74 1.47 -2.07
N PHE A 74 21.29 1.54 -3.29
CA PHE A 74 22.70 1.79 -3.53
C PHE A 74 22.87 3.06 -4.37
N THR A 75 23.64 4.02 -3.87
CA THR A 75 24.04 5.24 -4.60
C THR A 75 25.56 5.35 -4.60
N TYR A 76 26.19 5.51 -5.76
CA TYR A 76 27.63 5.64 -5.88
C TYR A 76 28.08 7.09 -5.66
N ASP A 77 28.83 7.34 -4.58
CA ASP A 77 29.49 8.62 -4.33
C ASP A 77 30.80 8.66 -5.13
N GLN A 78 30.79 9.34 -6.27
CA GLN A 78 31.95 9.47 -7.15
C GLN A 78 33.16 10.12 -6.45
N ALA A 79 32.91 11.12 -5.60
CA ALA A 79 33.98 11.85 -4.91
C ALA A 79 34.69 10.96 -3.87
N LYS A 80 33.94 10.08 -3.20
CA LYS A 80 34.49 9.12 -2.23
C LYS A 80 34.83 7.77 -2.84
N SER A 81 34.47 7.53 -4.10
CA SER A 81 34.58 6.25 -4.80
C SER A 81 33.98 5.08 -4.00
N LYS A 82 32.82 5.30 -3.36
CA LYS A 82 32.16 4.33 -2.46
C LYS A 82 30.65 4.34 -2.66
N TYR A 83 30.02 3.19 -2.41
CA TYR A 83 28.56 3.13 -2.33
C TYR A 83 28.06 3.63 -0.97
N ILE A 84 27.03 4.48 -1.03
CA ILE A 84 26.16 4.84 0.09
C ILE A 84 24.97 3.88 0.04
N ILE A 85 24.71 3.20 1.16
CA ILE A 85 23.75 2.10 1.25
C ILE A 85 22.69 2.46 2.29
N LYS A 86 21.41 2.31 1.95
CA LYS A 86 20.29 2.52 2.89
C LYS A 86 19.39 1.26 2.92
N PRO A 87 19.52 0.39 3.93
CA PRO A 87 18.70 -0.81 4.06
C PRO A 87 17.41 -0.56 4.87
N PHE A 88 16.33 -1.23 4.49
CA PHE A 88 15.00 -1.17 5.09
C PHE A 88 14.41 -2.58 5.17
N ASN A 89 13.80 -2.92 6.31
CA ASN A 89 13.01 -4.13 6.49
C ASN A 89 11.57 -3.72 6.74
N PHE A 90 10.66 -4.07 5.83
CA PHE A 90 9.24 -3.77 5.95
C PHE A 90 8.50 -5.00 6.42
N TYR A 91 7.80 -4.91 7.54
CA TYR A 91 6.95 -5.98 8.03
C TYR A 91 5.53 -5.75 7.54
N VAL A 92 4.99 -6.69 6.76
CA VAL A 92 3.71 -6.54 6.06
C VAL A 92 2.75 -7.63 6.49
N PHE A 93 1.46 -7.29 6.57
CA PHE A 93 0.43 -8.25 6.95
C PHE A 93 -0.93 -7.85 6.36
N PRO A 94 -1.71 -8.80 5.79
CA PRO A 94 -3.01 -8.52 5.18
C PRO A 94 -4.09 -8.24 6.24
N LYS A 95 -3.95 -7.14 6.97
CA LYS A 95 -4.95 -6.71 7.94
C LYS A 95 -6.20 -6.23 7.20
N PRO A 96 -7.39 -6.83 7.43
CA PRO A 96 -8.63 -6.34 6.85
C PRO A 96 -8.86 -4.87 7.22
N PHE A 97 -9.10 -4.01 6.23
CA PHE A 97 -9.31 -2.58 6.43
C PHE A 97 -10.65 -2.31 7.14
N ASN A 98 -11.71 -3.01 6.74
CA ASN A 98 -13.03 -2.95 7.36
C ASN A 98 -13.71 -4.33 7.32
N ARG A 99 -14.95 -4.42 7.84
CA ARG A 99 -15.71 -5.69 7.90
C ARG A 99 -16.10 -6.28 6.54
N THR A 100 -16.05 -5.48 5.48
CA THR A 100 -16.37 -5.91 4.12
C THR A 100 -15.11 -6.21 3.31
N SER A 101 -13.92 -5.92 3.84
CA SER A 101 -12.65 -6.28 3.21
C SER A 101 -12.45 -7.79 3.19
N PRO A 102 -11.74 -8.33 2.19
CA PRO A 102 -11.34 -9.73 2.18
C PRO A 102 -10.58 -10.12 3.44
N ASP A 103 -10.94 -11.27 4.01
CA ASP A 103 -10.21 -11.88 5.12
C ASP A 103 -9.27 -12.96 4.57
N LEU A 104 -8.02 -12.56 4.32
CA LEU A 104 -7.03 -13.40 3.65
C LEU A 104 -6.57 -14.54 4.56
N LYS A 105 -6.59 -15.75 4.01
CA LYS A 105 -6.05 -16.96 4.63
C LYS A 105 -4.70 -17.27 4.00
N PHE A 106 -3.71 -17.60 4.83
CA PHE A 106 -2.38 -17.99 4.39
C PHE A 106 -1.90 -19.19 5.20
N ILE A 107 -0.95 -19.93 4.63
CA ILE A 107 -0.37 -21.13 5.25
C ILE A 107 0.96 -20.76 5.92
N CYS A 108 1.30 -21.45 7.01
CA CYS A 108 2.62 -21.38 7.62
C CYS A 108 3.26 -22.78 7.56
N GLN A 109 4.51 -22.84 7.12
CA GLN A 109 5.31 -24.07 7.10
C GLN A 109 6.17 -24.12 8.37
N SER A 110 6.00 -25.14 9.19
CA SER A 110 6.67 -25.25 10.50
C SER A 110 8.18 -25.08 10.42
N SER A 111 8.84 -25.69 9.43
CA SER A 111 10.30 -25.58 9.26
C SER A 111 10.76 -24.16 8.90
N SER A 112 9.97 -23.41 8.14
CA SER A 112 10.30 -22.03 7.78
C SER A 112 10.12 -21.09 8.97
N ILE A 113 9.05 -21.29 9.75
CA ILE A 113 8.83 -20.54 10.99
C ILE A 113 9.91 -20.84 12.03
N ASP A 114 10.30 -22.11 12.20
CA ASP A 114 11.39 -22.52 13.10
C ASP A 114 12.74 -21.92 12.67
N PHE A 115 13.05 -21.95 11.37
CA PHE A 115 14.24 -21.31 10.82
C PHE A 115 14.28 -19.82 11.14
N LEU A 116 13.20 -19.08 10.84
CA LEU A 116 13.12 -17.64 11.13
C LEU A 116 13.22 -17.34 12.63
N ALA A 117 12.56 -18.14 13.48
CA ALA A 117 12.68 -18.04 14.92
C ALA A 117 14.13 -18.22 15.38
N SER A 118 14.86 -19.18 14.81
CA SER A 118 16.28 -19.42 15.12
C SER A 118 17.20 -18.25 14.73
N GLN A 119 16.80 -17.45 13.75
CA GLN A 119 17.51 -16.23 13.31
C GLN A 119 17.10 -14.97 14.10
N GLY A 120 16.22 -15.10 15.11
CA GLY A 120 15.76 -13.98 15.93
C GLY A 120 14.69 -13.11 15.26
N PHE A 121 13.94 -13.66 14.30
CA PHE A 121 12.82 -12.97 13.68
C PHE A 121 11.72 -12.67 14.70
N ASP A 122 11.29 -11.40 14.80
CA ASP A 122 10.21 -10.97 15.69
C ASP A 122 8.85 -11.01 14.98
N PHE A 123 8.12 -12.09 15.16
CA PHE A 123 6.79 -12.30 14.58
C PHE A 123 5.75 -11.27 15.04
N ASN A 124 5.93 -10.58 16.17
CA ASN A 124 5.00 -9.52 16.58
C ASN A 124 5.04 -8.32 15.63
N LYS A 125 6.21 -8.05 15.02
CA LYS A 125 6.33 -7.00 14.00
C LYS A 125 5.46 -7.28 12.78
N VAL A 126 5.23 -8.55 12.46
CA VAL A 126 4.28 -9.00 11.42
C VAL A 126 2.85 -9.01 11.96
N PHE A 127 2.54 -9.89 12.91
CA PHE A 127 1.15 -10.22 13.24
C PHE A 127 0.44 -9.13 14.07
N CYS A 128 1.18 -8.35 14.85
CA CYS A 128 0.60 -7.24 15.63
C CYS A 128 0.75 -5.90 14.92
N HIS A 129 1.91 -5.69 14.29
CA HIS A 129 2.33 -4.39 13.78
C HIS A 129 2.59 -4.37 12.27
N GLY A 130 2.18 -5.39 11.53
CA GLY A 130 2.37 -5.44 10.08
C GLY A 130 1.67 -4.29 9.36
N ILE A 131 2.38 -3.70 8.41
CA ILE A 131 1.90 -2.68 7.50
C ILE A 131 0.82 -3.34 6.61
N PRO A 132 -0.39 -2.79 6.54
CA PRO A 132 -1.41 -3.29 5.63
C PRO A 132 -0.99 -3.09 4.18
N TYR A 133 -1.65 -3.78 3.27
CA TYR A 133 -1.48 -3.59 1.84
C TYR A 133 -2.77 -3.93 1.12
N LEU A 134 -2.92 -3.36 -0.07
CA LEU A 134 -3.95 -3.73 -1.04
C LEU A 134 -3.29 -3.92 -2.39
N ASN A 135 -3.76 -4.88 -3.16
CA ASN A 135 -3.40 -4.97 -4.58
C ASN A 135 -4.13 -3.88 -5.39
N LYS A 136 -3.84 -3.80 -6.69
CA LYS A 136 -4.38 -2.77 -7.58
C LYS A 136 -5.90 -2.81 -7.71
N GLU A 137 -6.49 -4.01 -7.73
CA GLU A 137 -7.94 -4.18 -7.85
C GLU A 137 -8.65 -3.81 -6.54
N GLU A 138 -8.11 -4.26 -5.42
CA GLU A 138 -8.62 -3.94 -4.08
C GLU A 138 -8.53 -2.43 -3.79
N GLU A 139 -7.42 -1.78 -4.19
CA GLU A 139 -7.28 -0.34 -4.11
C GLU A 139 -8.35 0.38 -4.95
N ALA A 140 -8.55 -0.05 -6.20
CA ALA A 140 -9.55 0.54 -7.09
C ALA A 140 -10.97 0.42 -6.51
N GLN A 141 -11.34 -0.76 -6.02
CA GLN A 141 -12.63 -1.01 -5.37
C GLN A 141 -12.80 -0.15 -4.11
N LEU A 142 -11.76 -0.02 -3.27
CA LEU A 142 -11.83 0.80 -2.07
C LEU A 142 -11.99 2.29 -2.40
N ARG A 143 -11.31 2.77 -3.44
CA ARG A 143 -11.43 4.16 -3.93
C ARG A 143 -12.85 4.42 -4.46
N GLU A 144 -13.38 3.54 -5.29
CA GLU A 144 -14.74 3.61 -5.82
C GLU A 144 -15.79 3.61 -4.69
N GLN A 145 -15.70 2.67 -3.75
CA GLN A 145 -16.61 2.62 -2.59
C GLN A 145 -16.53 3.88 -1.72
N THR A 146 -15.36 4.51 -1.64
CA THR A 146 -15.18 5.75 -0.87
C THR A 146 -15.81 6.94 -1.61
N GLU A 147 -15.66 6.99 -2.93
CA GLU A 147 -16.32 7.99 -3.77
C GLU A 147 -17.84 7.81 -3.81
N GLU A 148 -18.35 6.59 -3.92
CA GLU A 148 -19.77 6.29 -3.84
C GLU A 148 -20.38 6.71 -2.50
N ARG A 149 -19.71 6.38 -1.38
CA ARG A 149 -20.14 6.83 -0.04
C ARG A 149 -20.17 8.35 0.04
N ARG A 150 -19.20 9.03 -0.57
CA ARG A 150 -19.17 10.50 -0.65
C ARG A 150 -20.33 11.05 -1.47
N ASN A 151 -20.59 10.49 -2.65
CA ASN A 151 -21.69 10.88 -3.52
C ASN A 151 -23.04 10.63 -2.86
N GLN A 152 -23.18 9.53 -2.13
CA GLN A 152 -24.38 9.22 -1.33
C GLN A 152 -24.56 10.18 -0.15
N GLN A 153 -23.48 10.65 0.48
CA GLN A 153 -23.52 11.70 1.51
C GLN A 153 -23.89 13.05 0.91
N ALA A 154 -23.33 13.42 -0.25
CA ALA A 154 -23.64 14.65 -0.96
C ALA A 154 -25.09 14.68 -1.47
N ASN A 155 -25.63 13.52 -1.87
CA ASN A 155 -27.01 13.35 -2.32
C ASN A 155 -28.00 13.07 -1.17
N GLY A 156 -27.53 12.96 0.08
CA GLY A 156 -28.35 12.77 1.28
C GLY A 156 -29.02 11.38 1.40
N ILE A 157 -28.49 10.35 0.73
CA ILE A 157 -29.13 9.02 0.60
C ILE A 157 -28.60 7.99 1.61
N ASN A 158 -27.39 8.13 2.13
CA ASN A 158 -26.82 7.10 3.02
C ASN A 158 -26.29 7.67 4.35
N ASN A 159 -27.19 7.88 5.31
CA ASN A 159 -26.83 8.05 6.71
C ASN A 159 -27.47 6.96 7.56
N GLN A 160 -26.73 5.87 7.79
CA GLN A 160 -26.98 4.90 8.86
C GLN A 160 -26.76 5.48 10.27
N SER A 161 -26.78 6.80 10.42
CA SER A 161 -26.93 7.49 11.69
C SER A 161 -27.85 8.72 11.50
N PHE A 162 -29.15 8.48 11.68
CA PHE A 162 -30.16 9.47 12.10
C PHE A 162 -30.43 10.74 11.27
N THR A 163 -30.10 10.81 9.98
CA THR A 163 -30.62 11.91 9.12
C THR A 163 -31.39 11.36 7.92
N SER A 164 -32.66 11.78 7.79
CA SER A 164 -33.50 11.47 6.63
C SER A 164 -33.09 12.30 5.40
N PRO A 165 -33.52 11.88 4.19
CA PRO A 165 -33.20 12.56 2.94
C PRO A 165 -33.57 14.03 3.02
N SER A 166 -32.77 14.88 2.39
CA SER A 166 -33.07 16.29 2.16
C SER A 166 -34.40 16.44 1.42
N SER A 167 -35.50 16.51 2.17
CA SER A 167 -36.79 16.94 1.65
C SER A 167 -36.62 18.40 1.22
N LYS A 168 -36.87 18.68 -0.07
CA LYS A 168 -36.93 20.05 -0.62
C LYS A 168 -38.15 20.85 -0.12
N GLY A 169 -38.62 20.58 1.09
CA GLY A 169 -39.79 21.20 1.69
C GLY A 169 -39.71 21.22 3.22
N PRO A 170 -40.54 22.06 3.86
CA PRO A 170 -40.57 22.18 5.31
C PRO A 170 -40.91 20.82 5.95
N ALA A 171 -40.02 20.35 6.82
CA ALA A 171 -40.23 19.10 7.54
C ALA A 171 -41.54 19.17 8.34
N HIS A 172 -42.42 18.18 8.16
CA HIS A 172 -43.64 18.08 8.96
C HIS A 172 -43.24 17.72 10.40
N VAL A 173 -43.24 18.71 11.29
CA VAL A 173 -43.01 18.52 12.71
C VAL A 173 -44.33 18.15 13.38
N PRO A 174 -44.46 16.96 14.00
CA PRO A 174 -45.66 16.57 14.74
C PRO A 174 -46.01 17.59 15.82
N GLN A 175 -47.30 17.78 16.08
CA GLN A 175 -47.79 18.85 16.97
C GLN A 175 -47.14 18.80 18.37
N GLU A 176 -46.90 17.60 18.89
CA GLU A 176 -46.24 17.35 20.19
C GLU A 176 -44.78 17.82 20.27
N HIS A 177 -44.10 17.97 19.13
CA HIS A 177 -42.70 18.39 19.07
C HIS A 177 -42.49 19.81 18.56
N LYS A 178 -43.55 20.50 18.10
CA LYS A 178 -43.45 21.86 17.57
C LYS A 178 -42.85 22.83 18.57
N ASP A 179 -43.31 22.82 19.82
CA ASP A 179 -42.82 23.74 20.84
C ASP A 179 -41.34 23.49 21.17
N TYR A 180 -40.93 22.21 21.20
CA TYR A 180 -39.54 21.84 21.41
C TYR A 180 -38.65 22.34 20.26
N ILE A 181 -39.03 22.09 19.01
CA ILE A 181 -38.27 22.53 17.84
C ILE A 181 -38.23 24.05 17.73
N ASN A 182 -39.33 24.75 18.04
CA ASN A 182 -39.36 26.21 18.07
C ASN A 182 -38.40 26.78 19.12
N ARG A 183 -38.29 26.15 20.30
CA ARG A 183 -37.27 26.53 21.29
C ARG A 183 -35.85 26.33 20.78
N VAL A 184 -35.57 25.22 20.09
CA VAL A 184 -34.25 24.97 19.48
C VAL A 184 -33.93 26.03 18.42
N ILE A 185 -34.89 26.32 17.54
CA ILE A 185 -34.76 27.38 16.53
C ILE A 185 -34.44 28.72 17.19
N ALA A 186 -35.18 29.11 18.23
CA ALA A 186 -34.95 30.38 18.93
C ALA A 186 -33.54 30.45 19.55
N LYS A 187 -33.04 29.35 20.12
CA LYS A 187 -31.66 29.27 20.61
C LYS A 187 -30.64 29.44 19.48
N VAL A 188 -30.85 28.80 18.33
CA VAL A 188 -29.97 28.91 17.15
C VAL A 188 -30.03 30.30 16.51
N GLU A 189 -31.19 30.95 16.48
CA GLU A 189 -31.33 32.35 16.05
C GLU A 189 -30.58 33.29 17.01
N GLY A 190 -30.72 33.07 18.32
CA GLY A 190 -29.98 33.78 19.35
C GLY A 190 -28.46 33.58 19.25
N LEU A 191 -28.01 32.41 18.76
CA LEU A 191 -26.60 32.17 18.47
C LEU A 191 -26.11 33.23 17.48
N PHE A 192 -26.78 33.50 16.35
CA PHE A 192 -26.34 34.49 15.35
C PHE A 192 -26.10 35.90 15.91
N THR A 193 -26.92 36.33 16.87
CA THR A 193 -26.81 37.63 17.55
C THR A 193 -25.78 37.63 18.69
N SER A 194 -25.45 36.47 19.25
CA SER A 194 -24.44 36.30 20.30
C SER A 194 -23.01 36.39 19.75
N SER A 195 -22.05 36.75 20.61
CA SER A 195 -20.62 36.64 20.31
C SER A 195 -20.10 35.19 20.33
N GLU A 196 -20.91 34.26 20.86
CA GLU A 196 -20.58 32.83 20.93
C GLU A 196 -20.51 32.19 19.54
N LYS A 197 -19.53 31.29 19.37
CA LYS A 197 -19.32 30.53 18.12
C LYS A 197 -20.10 29.21 18.08
N THR A 198 -20.42 28.66 19.25
CA THR A 198 -20.98 27.30 19.41
C THR A 198 -22.15 27.32 20.37
N LEU A 199 -23.13 26.46 20.12
CA LEU A 199 -24.30 26.23 20.98
C LEU A 199 -24.47 24.73 21.18
N ASP A 200 -24.44 24.29 22.43
CA ASP A 200 -24.70 22.92 22.80
C ASP A 200 -26.19 22.77 23.17
N LEU A 201 -26.91 21.92 22.44
CA LEU A 201 -28.31 21.59 22.71
C LEU A 201 -28.38 20.50 23.77
N GLU A 202 -29.44 20.50 24.58
CA GLU A 202 -29.63 19.44 25.57
C GLU A 202 -29.74 18.05 24.89
N PRO A 203 -29.29 16.98 25.58
CA PRO A 203 -29.49 15.62 25.11
C PRO A 203 -30.97 15.36 24.79
N CYS A 204 -31.23 14.79 23.61
CA CYS A 204 -32.56 14.60 23.10
C CYS A 204 -32.75 13.18 22.54
N THR A 205 -34.01 12.79 22.35
CA THR A 205 -34.33 11.47 21.78
C THR A 205 -33.89 11.38 20.33
N GLY A 206 -33.69 10.16 19.81
CA GLY A 206 -33.31 9.96 18.41
C GLY A 206 -34.29 10.60 17.41
N PHE A 207 -35.58 10.64 17.75
CA PHE A 207 -36.61 11.29 16.94
C PHE A 207 -36.50 12.83 16.97
N GLN A 208 -36.31 13.41 18.16
CA GLN A 208 -36.08 14.85 18.30
C GLN A 208 -34.81 15.28 17.57
N ARG A 209 -33.73 14.50 17.67
CA ARG A 209 -32.47 14.73 16.94
C ARG A 209 -32.73 14.78 15.44
N LYS A 210 -33.46 13.80 14.90
CA LYS A 210 -33.85 13.76 13.48
C LYS A 210 -34.60 15.03 13.06
N LEU A 211 -35.58 15.47 13.85
CA LEU A 211 -36.34 16.69 13.58
C LEU A 211 -35.44 17.93 13.60
N ILE A 212 -34.51 18.03 14.57
CA ILE A 212 -33.54 19.13 14.64
C ILE A 212 -32.70 19.21 13.36
N TYR A 213 -32.11 18.09 12.92
CA TYR A 213 -31.31 18.06 11.69
C TYR A 213 -32.13 18.49 10.46
N GLN A 214 -33.35 17.96 10.31
CA GLN A 214 -34.22 18.32 9.19
C GLN A 214 -34.61 19.80 9.19
N THR A 215 -35.00 20.32 10.36
CA THR A 215 -35.44 21.71 10.50
C THR A 215 -34.29 22.69 10.33
N LEU A 216 -33.12 22.43 10.92
CA LEU A 216 -31.96 23.32 10.81
C LEU A 216 -31.37 23.32 9.40
N ASN A 217 -31.26 22.17 8.73
CA ASN A 217 -30.78 22.12 7.33
C ASN A 217 -31.70 22.91 6.38
N TRP A 218 -33.01 22.87 6.62
CA TRP A 218 -33.98 23.62 5.80
C TRP A 218 -33.96 25.12 6.12
N LYS A 219 -34.04 25.48 7.41
CA LYS A 219 -34.17 26.87 7.84
C LYS A 219 -32.86 27.65 7.72
N PHE A 220 -31.73 26.97 7.86
CA PHE A 220 -30.39 27.56 7.80
C PHE A 220 -29.47 26.76 6.86
N PRO A 221 -29.66 26.87 5.53
CA PRO A 221 -28.88 26.10 4.57
C PRO A 221 -27.38 26.48 4.55
N LYS A 222 -27.04 27.69 5.00
CA LYS A 222 -25.67 28.22 5.10
C LYS A 222 -25.45 28.87 6.47
N GLY A 223 -24.19 29.07 6.85
CA GLY A 223 -23.82 29.77 8.09
C GLY A 223 -23.75 28.89 9.34
N LEU A 224 -24.17 27.63 9.24
CA LEU A 224 -24.25 26.69 10.36
C LEU A 224 -23.64 25.33 10.00
N HIS A 225 -23.04 24.69 11.00
CA HIS A 225 -22.64 23.29 11.01
C HIS A 225 -23.25 22.63 12.25
N VAL A 226 -23.82 21.44 12.07
CA VAL A 226 -24.51 20.72 13.13
C VAL A 226 -23.90 19.32 13.22
N GLU A 227 -23.34 18.98 14.36
CA GLU A 227 -22.75 17.67 14.62
C GLU A 227 -23.25 17.09 15.94
N THR A 228 -23.25 15.77 16.03
CA THR A 228 -23.58 15.07 17.28
C THR A 228 -22.27 14.73 17.98
N VAL A 229 -22.09 15.28 19.17
CA VAL A 229 -20.90 15.07 20.00
C VAL A 229 -21.23 14.09 21.12
N GLU A 230 -20.30 13.21 21.45
CA GLU A 230 -20.41 12.25 22.54
C GLU A 230 -19.45 12.68 23.66
N THR A 231 -19.98 12.85 24.89
CA THR A 231 -19.17 13.18 26.06
C THR A 231 -18.40 11.97 26.56
N GLU A 232 -17.42 12.17 27.45
CA GLU A 232 -16.71 11.08 28.13
C GLU A 232 -17.65 10.11 28.86
N LYS A 233 -18.84 10.58 29.27
CA LYS A 233 -19.90 9.78 29.90
C LYS A 233 -20.80 9.03 28.90
N LYS A 234 -20.45 9.04 27.60
CA LYS A 234 -21.24 8.48 26.49
C LYS A 234 -22.61 9.12 26.30
N GLU A 235 -22.81 10.35 26.78
CA GLU A 235 -24.02 11.11 26.53
C GLU A 235 -23.89 11.86 25.21
N ARG A 236 -24.89 11.72 24.34
CA ARG A 236 -24.89 12.35 23.01
C ARG A 236 -25.74 13.62 23.02
N PHE A 237 -25.11 14.73 22.65
CA PHE A 237 -25.77 16.01 22.48
C PHE A 237 -25.46 16.59 21.10
N ILE A 238 -26.21 17.59 20.68
CA ILE A 238 -26.03 18.24 19.37
C ILE A 238 -25.28 19.54 19.60
N GLN A 239 -24.16 19.72 18.92
CA GLN A 239 -23.43 20.98 18.89
C GLN A 239 -23.73 21.70 17.57
N VAL A 240 -24.08 22.98 17.69
CA VAL A 240 -24.38 23.87 16.58
C VAL A 240 -23.31 24.95 16.52
N CYS A 241 -22.53 24.96 15.45
CA CYS A 241 -21.42 25.90 15.25
C CYS A 241 -21.78 26.92 14.16
N LYS A 242 -21.52 28.20 14.41
CA LYS A 242 -21.49 29.20 13.33
C LYS A 242 -20.28 28.94 12.46
N VAL A 243 -20.51 28.86 11.16
CA VAL A 243 -19.43 28.61 10.21
C VAL A 243 -19.63 29.54 9.03
N ASP A 244 -18.65 30.39 8.76
CA ASP A 244 -18.62 31.15 7.52
C ASP A 244 -18.31 30.23 6.32
N ASP A 245 -18.51 30.75 5.11
CA ASP A 245 -18.33 29.97 3.88
C ASP A 245 -16.87 29.50 3.69
N GLU A 246 -15.89 30.25 4.20
CA GLU A 246 -14.46 29.91 4.10
C GLU A 246 -14.08 28.77 5.06
N GLU A 247 -14.52 28.85 6.32
CA GLU A 247 -14.33 27.81 7.34
C GLU A 247 -15.09 26.52 6.96
N ARG A 248 -16.26 26.64 6.32
CA ARG A 248 -16.98 25.47 5.78
C ARG A 248 -16.15 24.77 4.71
N LYS A 249 -15.66 25.50 3.71
CA LYS A 249 -14.78 24.93 2.66
C LYS A 249 -13.54 24.30 3.27
N ARG A 250 -12.91 24.96 4.25
CA ARG A 250 -11.73 24.44 4.96
C ARG A 250 -12.03 23.09 5.64
N ARG A 251 -13.17 22.96 6.31
CA ARG A 251 -13.59 21.71 6.96
C ARG A 251 -13.91 20.60 5.97
N GLU A 252 -14.59 20.91 4.88
CA GLU A 252 -14.87 19.96 3.80
C GLU A 252 -13.57 19.45 3.17
N GLN A 253 -12.63 20.35 2.89
CA GLN A 253 -11.29 20.01 2.39
C GLN A 253 -10.53 19.13 3.38
N GLN A 254 -10.55 19.45 4.69
CA GLN A 254 -9.91 18.64 5.71
C GLN A 254 -10.54 17.25 5.85
N LYS A 255 -11.85 17.13 5.71
CA LYS A 255 -12.53 15.84 5.70
C LYS A 255 -12.09 15.02 4.49
N LEU A 256 -12.03 15.64 3.31
CA LEU A 256 -11.58 15.02 2.08
C LEU A 256 -10.13 14.50 2.19
N GLU A 257 -9.24 15.33 2.74
CA GLU A 257 -7.84 14.96 2.99
C GLU A 257 -7.72 13.80 3.97
N ARG A 258 -8.52 13.77 5.05
CA ARG A 258 -8.55 12.64 5.99
C ARG A 258 -9.03 11.35 5.33
N GLU A 259 -10.13 11.39 4.59
CA GLU A 259 -10.63 10.22 3.86
C GLU A 259 -9.61 9.68 2.85
N GLN A 260 -8.97 10.59 2.10
CA GLN A 260 -7.93 10.22 1.15
C GLN A 260 -6.73 9.58 1.86
N GLU A 261 -6.36 10.10 3.02
CA GLU A 261 -5.26 9.57 3.81
C GLU A 261 -5.59 8.20 4.42
N GLU A 262 -6.83 7.96 4.85
CA GLU A 262 -7.28 6.64 5.29
C GLU A 262 -7.16 5.59 4.17
N VAL A 263 -7.52 5.96 2.94
CA VAL A 263 -7.33 5.09 1.77
C VAL A 263 -5.83 4.85 1.51
N ASN A 264 -5.00 5.89 1.59
CA ASN A 264 -3.56 5.75 1.40
C ASN A 264 -2.91 4.87 2.48
N ASP A 265 -3.40 4.93 3.72
CA ASP A 265 -2.96 4.09 4.84
C ASP A 265 -3.41 2.64 4.63
N ALA A 266 -4.57 2.40 4.02
CA ALA A 266 -5.05 1.06 3.65
C ALA A 266 -4.19 0.41 2.54
N VAL A 267 -3.88 1.17 1.48
CA VAL A 267 -2.99 0.71 0.39
C VAL A 267 -1.60 0.38 0.93
N GLY A 268 -1.14 1.14 1.93
CA GLY A 268 -0.01 0.82 2.78
C GLY A 268 1.25 0.46 1.98
N PHE A 269 1.78 -0.75 2.18
CA PHE A 269 3.09 -1.15 1.63
C PHE A 269 3.13 -1.17 0.09
N SER A 270 2.01 -1.41 -0.60
CA SER A 270 1.96 -1.39 -2.07
C SER A 270 2.44 -0.07 -2.67
N ARG A 271 2.32 1.04 -1.91
CA ARG A 271 2.87 2.35 -2.30
C ARG A 271 4.39 2.34 -2.49
N VAL A 272 5.13 1.51 -1.75
CA VAL A 272 6.58 1.34 -1.90
C VAL A 272 6.88 0.57 -3.18
N ILE A 273 6.15 -0.52 -3.45
CA ILE A 273 6.27 -1.30 -4.69
C ILE A 273 5.97 -0.43 -5.92
N HIS A 274 4.94 0.41 -5.86
CA HIS A 274 4.65 1.36 -6.93
C HIS A 274 5.75 2.39 -7.13
N ALA A 275 6.42 2.85 -6.06
CA ALA A 275 7.56 3.76 -6.19
C ALA A 275 8.77 3.06 -6.84
N ILE A 276 9.05 1.81 -6.50
CA ILE A 276 10.10 1.01 -7.14
C ILE A 276 9.79 0.84 -8.63
N SER A 277 8.57 0.41 -8.98
CA SER A 277 8.13 0.25 -10.36
C SER A 277 8.25 1.54 -11.16
N LYS A 278 7.73 2.66 -10.64
CA LYS A 278 7.79 3.99 -11.28
C LYS A 278 9.21 4.52 -11.45
N SER A 279 10.14 4.16 -10.55
CA SER A 279 11.55 4.57 -10.68
C SER A 279 12.19 4.00 -11.95
N GLY A 280 11.69 2.85 -12.42
CA GLY A 280 12.23 2.10 -13.54
C GLY A 280 13.67 1.66 -13.34
N LYS A 281 14.24 1.74 -12.11
CA LYS A 281 15.63 1.42 -11.78
C LYS A 281 15.90 -0.07 -11.84
N LEU A 282 17.19 -0.43 -11.85
CA LEU A 282 17.58 -1.83 -11.75
C LEU A 282 17.23 -2.37 -10.37
N VAL A 283 16.51 -3.50 -10.34
CA VAL A 283 16.18 -4.26 -9.14
C VAL A 283 16.97 -5.57 -9.18
N VAL A 284 17.75 -5.79 -8.14
CA VAL A 284 18.65 -6.93 -7.99
C VAL A 284 18.08 -7.87 -6.94
N GLY A 285 18.15 -9.18 -7.19
CA GLY A 285 17.84 -10.20 -6.20
C GLY A 285 18.76 -11.41 -6.33
N HIS A 286 18.55 -12.43 -5.50
CA HIS A 286 19.31 -13.67 -5.57
C HIS A 286 18.35 -14.86 -5.55
N ASN A 287 18.27 -15.62 -6.65
CA ASN A 287 17.26 -16.68 -6.78
C ASN A 287 15.82 -16.16 -6.64
N MET A 288 15.54 -15.01 -7.25
CA MET A 288 14.45 -14.12 -6.85
C MET A 288 13.07 -14.46 -7.44
N LEU A 289 12.89 -15.66 -8.00
CA LEU A 289 11.64 -16.01 -8.68
C LEU A 289 10.45 -15.96 -7.73
N LEU A 290 10.59 -16.53 -6.54
CA LEU A 290 9.53 -16.50 -5.52
C LEU A 290 9.30 -15.09 -4.99
N ASP A 291 10.35 -14.31 -4.77
CA ASP A 291 10.23 -12.91 -4.36
C ASP A 291 9.39 -12.12 -5.35
N VAL A 292 9.69 -12.23 -6.65
CA VAL A 292 8.94 -11.54 -7.70
C VAL A 292 7.49 -12.03 -7.75
N MET A 293 7.26 -13.35 -7.70
CA MET A 293 5.91 -13.92 -7.72
C MET A 293 5.07 -13.43 -6.54
N HIS A 294 5.58 -13.52 -5.31
CA HIS A 294 4.87 -13.05 -4.12
C HIS A 294 4.64 -11.54 -4.14
N THR A 295 5.61 -10.76 -4.63
CA THR A 295 5.47 -9.30 -4.73
C THR A 295 4.34 -8.91 -5.66
N ILE A 296 4.25 -9.56 -6.83
CA ILE A 296 3.18 -9.29 -7.80
C ILE A 296 1.83 -9.74 -7.22
N GLN A 297 1.76 -10.98 -6.71
CA GLN A 297 0.55 -11.57 -6.13
C GLN A 297 -0.07 -10.70 -5.03
N GLN A 298 0.75 -10.16 -4.13
CA GLN A 298 0.26 -9.45 -2.94
C GLN A 298 0.03 -7.96 -3.18
N PHE A 299 0.90 -7.30 -3.94
CA PHE A 299 0.93 -5.83 -4.01
C PHE A 299 0.54 -5.27 -5.37
N TYR A 300 0.30 -6.11 -6.37
CA TYR A 300 -0.05 -5.66 -7.71
C TYR A 300 -1.33 -6.30 -8.23
N LEU A 301 -1.33 -7.59 -8.54
CA LEU A 301 -2.50 -8.32 -9.03
C LEU A 301 -2.33 -9.83 -8.81
N PRO A 302 -3.44 -10.60 -8.72
CA PRO A 302 -3.38 -12.05 -8.70
C PRO A 302 -2.58 -12.59 -9.89
N LEU A 303 -1.67 -13.54 -9.67
CA LEU A 303 -0.80 -14.06 -10.72
C LEU A 303 -1.62 -14.58 -11.93
N PRO A 304 -1.26 -14.20 -13.16
CA PRO A 304 -1.93 -14.68 -14.38
C PRO A 304 -1.95 -16.22 -14.49
N GLU A 305 -2.86 -16.76 -15.30
CA GLU A 305 -2.87 -18.21 -15.57
C GLU A 305 -1.66 -18.66 -16.38
N ASP A 306 -1.25 -17.87 -17.37
CA ASP A 306 -0.20 -18.23 -18.30
C ASP A 306 1.13 -17.50 -18.01
N LEU A 307 2.25 -18.20 -18.21
CA LEU A 307 3.59 -17.65 -18.01
C LEU A 307 3.92 -16.43 -18.91
N PRO A 308 3.47 -16.33 -20.18
CA PRO A 308 3.69 -15.13 -20.98
C PRO A 308 3.10 -13.87 -20.32
N ASP A 309 1.87 -13.94 -19.84
CA ASP A 309 1.20 -12.83 -19.15
C ASP A 309 1.93 -12.48 -17.85
N PHE A 310 2.37 -13.49 -17.09
CA PHE A 310 3.20 -13.26 -15.91
C PHE A 310 4.49 -12.50 -16.23
N LYS A 311 5.15 -12.80 -17.37
CA LYS A 311 6.34 -12.07 -17.81
C LYS A 311 6.02 -10.62 -18.17
N GLU A 312 4.90 -10.37 -18.85
CA GLU A 312 4.47 -9.00 -19.18
C GLU A 312 4.20 -8.18 -17.92
N VAL A 313 3.47 -8.76 -16.95
CA VAL A 313 3.22 -8.14 -15.65
C VAL A 313 4.52 -7.90 -14.89
N THR A 314 5.43 -8.87 -14.89
CA THR A 314 6.76 -8.73 -14.26
C THR A 314 7.53 -7.56 -14.86
N MET A 315 7.52 -7.39 -16.18
CA MET A 315 8.19 -6.27 -16.84
C MET A 315 7.52 -4.92 -16.57
N CYS A 316 6.21 -4.89 -16.28
CA CYS A 316 5.52 -3.69 -15.83
C CYS A 316 5.92 -3.30 -14.39
N VAL A 317 6.00 -4.27 -13.49
CA VAL A 317 6.33 -4.03 -12.08
C VAL A 317 7.83 -3.78 -11.90
N PHE A 318 8.68 -4.57 -12.56
CA PHE A 318 10.13 -4.49 -12.50
C PHE A 318 10.74 -4.44 -13.91
N PRO A 319 10.82 -3.25 -14.53
CA PRO A 319 11.30 -3.11 -15.91
C PRO A 319 12.75 -3.57 -16.12
N ARG A 320 13.56 -3.62 -15.05
CA ARG A 320 14.96 -4.04 -15.07
C ARG A 320 15.23 -4.96 -13.88
N LEU A 321 15.36 -6.25 -14.14
CA LEU A 321 15.72 -7.26 -13.14
C LEU A 321 17.12 -7.82 -13.39
N LEU A 322 17.83 -8.12 -12.30
CA LEU A 322 19.08 -8.89 -12.35
C LEU A 322 19.10 -9.89 -11.19
N ASP A 323 19.13 -11.17 -11.54
CA ASP A 323 19.32 -12.24 -10.57
C ASP A 323 20.82 -12.55 -10.44
N THR A 324 21.37 -12.31 -9.25
CA THR A 324 22.80 -12.51 -8.96
C THR A 324 23.21 -13.99 -9.00
N LYS A 325 22.31 -14.93 -8.68
CA LYS A 325 22.58 -16.37 -8.82
C LYS A 325 22.73 -16.74 -10.29
N LEU A 326 21.88 -16.20 -11.15
CA LEU A 326 21.98 -16.39 -12.59
C LEU A 326 23.24 -15.73 -13.16
N MET A 327 23.54 -14.50 -12.72
CA MET A 327 24.75 -13.78 -13.11
C MET A 327 26.01 -14.57 -12.76
N ALA A 328 26.12 -15.05 -11.52
CA ALA A 328 27.24 -15.87 -11.07
C ALA A 328 27.36 -17.20 -11.84
N SER A 329 26.23 -17.73 -12.34
CA SER A 329 26.17 -18.96 -13.12
C SER A 329 26.39 -18.77 -14.63
N THR A 330 26.69 -17.53 -15.07
CA THR A 330 26.89 -17.15 -16.48
C THR A 330 28.33 -16.65 -16.71
N GLN A 331 28.90 -16.88 -17.88
CA GLN A 331 30.23 -16.36 -18.23
C GLN A 331 30.24 -14.82 -18.23
N PRO A 332 31.32 -14.15 -17.74
CA PRO A 332 32.60 -14.67 -17.26
C PRO A 332 32.63 -15.05 -15.77
N PHE A 333 31.53 -14.92 -15.04
CA PHE A 333 31.48 -15.21 -13.60
C PHE A 333 31.47 -16.71 -13.31
N LYS A 334 31.02 -17.52 -14.28
CA LYS A 334 31.07 -18.98 -14.26
C LYS A 334 32.48 -19.50 -14.57
N VAL A 335 33.46 -19.16 -13.74
CA VAL A 335 34.80 -19.75 -13.84
C VAL A 335 35.28 -20.10 -12.43
N ASN A 336 35.65 -21.37 -12.21
CA ASN A 336 36.31 -21.85 -10.99
C ASN A 336 37.67 -21.16 -10.69
N ASP A 337 38.10 -20.21 -11.54
CA ASP A 337 39.39 -19.51 -11.46
C ASP A 337 39.30 -18.06 -10.94
N LEU A 338 38.13 -17.60 -10.49
CA LEU A 338 38.00 -16.26 -9.87
C LEU A 338 38.76 -16.12 -8.53
N MET A 339 39.34 -17.20 -8.02
CA MET A 339 40.20 -17.21 -6.82
C MET A 339 41.66 -16.78 -7.08
N ASN A 340 42.14 -16.66 -8.33
CA ASN A 340 43.59 -16.52 -8.55
C ASN A 340 44.11 -15.31 -9.32
N ASN A 341 43.32 -14.47 -9.98
CA ASN A 341 43.83 -13.22 -10.55
C ASN A 341 42.71 -12.34 -11.11
N ILE A 342 42.33 -11.25 -10.45
CA ILE A 342 41.62 -10.16 -11.14
C ILE A 342 42.18 -8.80 -10.72
N ASN A 343 42.84 -8.18 -11.70
CA ASN A 343 43.03 -6.73 -11.80
C ASN A 343 41.67 -6.08 -12.10
N TYR A 344 41.27 -5.12 -11.26
CA TYR A 344 39.92 -4.54 -11.15
C TYR A 344 39.41 -3.68 -12.34
N HIS A 345 40.00 -3.76 -13.54
CA HIS A 345 39.77 -2.75 -14.59
C HIS A 345 38.73 -3.09 -15.68
N SER A 346 38.11 -4.26 -15.67
CA SER A 346 37.21 -4.71 -16.76
C SER A 346 35.73 -4.89 -16.39
N ILE A 347 35.30 -4.48 -15.19
CA ILE A 347 33.91 -4.72 -14.73
C ILE A 347 32.91 -3.65 -15.22
N ILE A 348 33.37 -2.55 -15.83
CA ILE A 348 32.49 -1.48 -16.34
C ILE A 348 32.39 -1.57 -17.87
N CYS A 349 31.75 -2.61 -18.42
CA CYS A 349 31.23 -2.57 -19.79
C CYS A 349 30.31 -3.76 -20.11
N ILE A 350 29.12 -3.80 -19.51
CA ILE A 350 27.99 -4.53 -20.11
C ILE A 350 26.80 -3.56 -20.20
N LYS A 351 26.94 -2.60 -21.11
CA LYS A 351 25.83 -1.92 -21.79
C LYS A 351 26.40 -1.16 -22.99
N THR A 352 26.37 -1.82 -24.14
CA THR A 352 25.96 -1.27 -25.44
C THR A 352 26.25 -2.35 -26.47
N GLY A 353 25.20 -2.90 -27.07
CA GLY A 353 25.32 -3.79 -28.21
C GLY A 353 25.97 -3.02 -29.36
N LYS A 354 27.27 -3.25 -29.58
CA LYS A 354 27.92 -3.05 -30.87
C LYS A 354 28.78 -4.27 -31.15
N HIS A 355 28.36 -5.01 -32.17
CA HIS A 355 29.19 -6.00 -32.83
C HIS A 355 30.54 -5.39 -33.19
N LEU A 356 31.62 -5.88 -32.59
CA LEU A 356 32.95 -5.74 -33.16
C LEU A 356 33.09 -6.84 -34.21
N ALA A 357 32.94 -6.43 -35.47
CA ALA A 357 33.29 -7.22 -36.63
C ALA A 357 34.74 -7.72 -36.49
N LYS A 358 34.93 -9.02 -36.64
CA LYS A 358 36.27 -9.61 -36.81
C LYS A 358 36.83 -9.11 -38.14
N SER A 359 37.89 -8.29 -38.08
CA SER A 359 38.75 -8.07 -39.24
C SER A 359 39.72 -9.25 -39.35
N GLU A 360 39.52 -10.08 -40.38
CA GLU A 360 40.59 -10.88 -40.95
C GLU A 360 41.69 -9.95 -41.49
N THR A 361 42.96 -10.25 -41.18
CA THR A 361 44.13 -10.27 -42.09
C THR A 361 45.42 -10.14 -41.29
N ASN A 362 46.18 -11.23 -41.18
CA ASN A 362 47.60 -11.25 -41.54
C ASN A 362 48.12 -12.68 -41.44
N ARG A 363 48.26 -13.31 -42.62
CA ARG A 363 49.07 -14.52 -42.82
C ARG A 363 50.54 -14.12 -42.76
N THR A 364 51.30 -14.71 -41.85
CA THR A 364 52.76 -14.83 -41.96
C THR A 364 53.10 -16.00 -42.89
N PRO A 365 54.08 -15.87 -43.80
CA PRO A 365 54.54 -16.99 -44.63
C PRO A 365 55.54 -17.86 -43.84
N PRO A 366 55.70 -19.16 -44.20
CA PRO A 366 56.65 -20.03 -43.52
C PRO A 366 58.08 -19.72 -43.96
N ALA A 367 59.00 -19.79 -42.99
CA ALA A 367 60.43 -19.70 -43.22
C ALA A 367 60.99 -21.04 -43.69
N LYS A 368 61.69 -20.97 -44.84
CA LYS A 368 62.70 -21.86 -45.44
C LYS A 368 62.46 -23.37 -45.50
#